data_AF-A0A9X2IMX0-F1
#
_entry.id   AF-A0A9X2IMX0-F1
#
_cell.length_a   1.000
_cell.length_b   1.000
_cell.length_c   1.000
_cell.angle_alpha   90.00
_cell.angle_beta   90.00
_cell.angle_gamma   90.00
#
_symmetry.space_group_name_H-M   'P 1'
#
loop_
_entity.id
_entity.type
_entity.pdbx_description
1 polymer ?
#
loop_
_entity_poly.entity_id
_entity_poly.type
_entity_poly.pdbx_seq_one_letter_code
_entity_poly.pdbx_strand_id
1 'polypeptide(L)'
;MKKVFSFYLTVIVFLSACSTQQQEANVIILENHLSPVDVQLIGHDSLYAQKILDREALAIFLPQSLTDVDKNNWEDQGFIYVETLESSTCPKNIKEVSFAEEAALIDLQLEAQRDHCTDDAVTKLFLIQMNSDLIKKAEQIKLGDTLASFQEGKTE
;
A
#
# COMPACT_ATOMS: atom_id res chain seq x y z
N MET A 1 -43.10 -0.19 -57.35
CA MET A 1 -43.11 0.29 -55.95
C MET A 1 -41.77 -0.09 -55.32
N LYS A 2 -40.91 0.89 -55.02
CA LYS A 2 -39.56 0.67 -54.48
C LYS A 2 -39.63 0.46 -52.97
N LYS A 3 -39.12 -0.67 -52.47
CA LYS A 3 -38.89 -0.92 -51.03
C LYS A 3 -37.56 -0.25 -50.64
N VAL A 4 -37.59 0.67 -49.69
CA VAL A 4 -36.39 1.25 -49.07
C VAL A 4 -36.17 0.52 -47.74
N PHE A 5 -35.12 -0.28 -47.68
CA PHE A 5 -34.63 -0.86 -46.42
C PHE A 5 -33.73 0.19 -45.76
N SER A 6 -34.20 0.76 -44.65
CA SER A 6 -33.42 1.68 -43.83
C SER A 6 -32.69 0.86 -42.76
N PHE A 7 -31.39 0.65 -42.94
CA PHE A 7 -30.51 0.06 -41.92
C PHE A 7 -30.12 1.15 -40.93
N TYR A 8 -30.61 1.06 -39.69
CA TYR A 8 -30.06 1.83 -38.56
C TYR A 8 -28.83 1.09 -38.04
N LEU A 9 -27.65 1.66 -38.30
CA LEU A 9 -26.38 1.21 -37.74
C LEU A 9 -26.20 1.86 -36.37
N THR A 10 -26.54 1.14 -35.31
CA THR A 10 -26.30 1.61 -33.93
C THR A 10 -24.84 1.32 -33.56
N VAL A 11 -24.00 2.35 -33.55
CA VAL A 11 -22.64 2.27 -33.02
C VAL A 11 -22.74 2.30 -31.50
N ILE A 12 -22.55 1.13 -30.87
CA ILE A 12 -22.43 1.02 -29.41
C ILE A 12 -21.00 1.42 -29.04
N VAL A 13 -20.84 2.64 -28.55
CA VAL A 13 -19.59 3.10 -27.93
C VAL A 13 -19.53 2.48 -26.54
N PHE A 14 -18.73 1.42 -26.39
CA PHE A 14 -18.33 0.94 -25.07
C PHE A 14 -17.35 1.96 -24.47
N LEU A 15 -17.88 2.90 -23.68
CA LEU A 15 -17.09 3.61 -22.68
C LEU A 15 -16.74 2.60 -21.60
N SER A 16 -15.57 1.96 -21.71
CA SER A 16 -14.97 1.23 -20.59
C SER A 16 -14.65 2.26 -19.51
N ALA A 17 -15.55 2.38 -18.54
CA ALA A 17 -15.24 3.01 -17.28
C ALA A 17 -14.05 2.23 -16.68
N CYS A 18 -12.88 2.86 -16.65
CA CYS A 18 -11.74 2.35 -15.91
C CYS A 18 -12.13 2.41 -14.43
N SER A 19 -12.68 1.31 -13.90
CA SER A 19 -13.01 1.22 -12.49
C SER A 19 -11.70 1.01 -11.73
N THR A 20 -11.21 2.04 -11.05
CA THR A 20 -10.22 1.86 -9.99
C THR A 20 -10.84 0.93 -8.96
N GLN A 21 -10.30 -0.28 -8.87
CA GLN A 21 -10.84 -1.33 -8.02
C GLN A 21 -10.46 -1.00 -6.57
N GLN A 22 -11.39 -0.41 -5.82
CA GLN A 22 -11.23 -0.17 -4.39
C GLN A 22 -11.13 -1.53 -3.69
N GLN A 23 -9.99 -1.82 -3.07
CA GLN A 23 -9.67 -3.14 -2.52
C GLN A 23 -9.57 -3.10 -1.01
N GLU A 24 -10.05 -4.17 -0.39
CA GLU A 24 -10.02 -4.36 1.06
C GLU A 24 -8.59 -4.67 1.49
N ALA A 25 -7.87 -3.64 1.95
CA ALA A 25 -6.60 -3.78 2.63
C ALA A 25 -6.80 -3.61 4.13
N ASN A 26 -6.07 -4.41 4.93
CA ASN A 26 -6.06 -4.27 6.38
C ASN A 26 -4.73 -3.64 6.81
N VAL A 27 -4.81 -2.47 7.43
CA VAL A 27 -3.63 -1.72 7.92
C VAL A 27 -3.45 -1.99 9.41
N ILE A 28 -2.30 -2.55 9.75
CA ILE A 28 -1.86 -2.83 11.11
C ILE A 28 -0.77 -1.83 11.47
N ILE A 29 -0.97 -1.07 12.54
CA ILE A 29 0.02 -0.14 13.07
C ILE A 29 0.87 -0.86 14.12
N LEU A 30 2.19 -0.83 13.98
CA LEU A 30 3.12 -1.45 14.92
C LEU A 30 3.61 -0.40 15.94
N GLU A 31 2.76 -0.06 16.90
CA GLU A 31 3.10 0.91 17.95
C GLU A 31 4.23 0.39 18.84
N ASN A 32 5.18 1.26 19.18
CA ASN A 32 6.31 0.96 20.09
C ASN A 32 7.21 -0.20 19.64
N HIS A 33 7.18 -0.57 18.35
CA HIS A 33 8.09 -1.56 17.78
C HIS A 33 9.34 -0.90 17.23
N LEU A 34 10.49 -1.52 17.53
CA LEU A 34 11.75 -1.20 16.85
C LEU A 34 11.68 -1.73 15.43
N SER A 35 12.21 -0.96 14.47
CA SER A 35 12.36 -1.45 13.11
C SER A 35 13.25 -2.70 13.13
N PRO A 36 12.80 -3.82 12.52
CA PRO A 36 13.61 -5.01 12.41
C PRO A 36 14.65 -4.89 11.28
N VAL A 37 14.64 -3.79 10.52
CA VAL A 37 15.57 -3.52 9.44
C VAL A 37 16.46 -2.36 9.85
N ASP A 38 17.77 -2.48 9.65
CA ASP A 38 18.70 -1.37 9.87
C ASP A 38 18.62 -0.38 8.70
N VAL A 39 17.58 0.45 8.69
CA VAL A 39 17.35 1.47 7.67
C VAL A 39 17.54 2.86 8.26
N GLN A 40 18.49 3.61 7.70
CA GLN A 40 18.61 5.03 8.01
C GLN A 40 17.69 5.84 7.10
N LEU A 41 16.51 6.18 7.64
CA LEU A 41 15.65 7.20 7.04
C LEU A 41 16.22 8.60 7.33
N ILE A 42 16.34 9.45 6.31
CA ILE A 42 16.92 10.80 6.43
C ILE A 42 15.91 11.84 5.96
N GLY A 43 15.34 12.59 6.89
CA GLY A 43 14.38 13.65 6.63
C GLY A 43 12.92 13.20 6.71
N HIS A 44 12.01 14.16 6.89
CA HIS A 44 10.59 13.95 7.20
C HIS A 44 9.76 13.29 6.05
N ASP A 45 10.31 13.26 4.84
CA ASP A 45 9.70 12.63 3.65
C ASP A 45 10.37 11.30 3.28
N SER A 46 11.00 10.65 4.26
CA SER A 46 11.60 9.33 4.05
C SER A 46 10.56 8.22 4.17
N LEU A 47 10.62 7.29 3.23
CA LEU A 47 9.76 6.12 3.13
C LEU A 47 10.60 4.91 2.77
N TYR A 48 10.62 3.91 3.66
CA TYR A 48 11.07 2.56 3.35
C TYR A 48 9.85 1.67 3.21
N ALA A 49 9.88 0.81 2.20
CA ALA A 49 8.85 -0.20 2.04
C ALA A 49 9.42 -1.50 1.50
N GLN A 50 8.92 -2.61 2.02
CA GLN A 50 9.34 -3.94 1.64
C GLN A 50 8.13 -4.84 1.46
N LYS A 51 8.15 -5.63 0.38
CA LYS A 51 7.16 -6.68 0.15
C LYS A 51 7.49 -7.90 0.99
N ILE A 52 6.48 -8.46 1.64
CA ILE A 52 6.57 -9.67 2.44
C ILE A 52 5.55 -10.65 1.88
N LEU A 53 6.04 -11.55 1.03
CA LEU A 53 5.26 -12.61 0.39
C LEU A 53 5.52 -13.98 1.02
N ASP A 54 6.43 -14.04 1.98
CA ASP A 54 6.81 -15.24 2.68
C ASP A 54 6.46 -15.14 4.17
N ARG A 55 5.98 -16.24 4.73
CA ARG A 55 5.51 -16.30 6.11
C ARG A 55 6.65 -16.23 7.12
N GLU A 56 7.78 -16.84 6.82
CA GLU A 56 8.96 -16.82 7.70
C GLU A 56 9.52 -15.40 7.74
N ALA A 57 9.56 -14.72 6.59
CA ALA A 57 9.91 -13.31 6.52
C ALA A 57 8.97 -12.44 7.36
N LEU A 58 7.65 -12.66 7.33
CA LEU A 58 6.71 -11.86 8.14
C LEU A 58 6.99 -11.96 9.64
N ALA A 59 7.45 -13.12 10.13
CA ALA A 59 7.73 -13.31 11.55
C ALA A 59 8.82 -12.36 12.09
N ILE A 60 9.67 -11.82 11.21
CA ILE A 60 10.68 -10.80 11.55
C ILE A 60 10.02 -9.45 11.80
N PHE A 61 8.94 -9.14 11.09
CA PHE A 61 8.22 -7.86 11.15
C PHE A 61 7.02 -7.86 12.09
N LEU A 62 6.50 -9.05 12.45
CA LEU A 62 5.39 -9.16 13.37
C LEU A 62 5.85 -9.12 14.83
N PRO A 63 5.21 -8.29 15.67
CA PRO A 63 5.20 -8.49 17.10
C PRO A 63 4.75 -9.92 17.43
N GLN A 64 5.38 -10.57 18.42
CA GLN A 64 4.92 -11.86 18.91
C GLN A 64 3.45 -11.86 19.38
N SER A 65 2.87 -10.68 19.66
CA SER A 65 1.48 -10.49 20.05
C SER A 65 0.47 -10.50 18.89
N LEU A 66 0.91 -10.45 17.63
CA LEU A 66 0.05 -10.44 16.44
C LEU A 66 0.01 -11.79 15.70
N THR A 67 0.28 -12.89 16.41
CA THR A 67 0.27 -14.27 15.90
C THR A 67 -1.09 -14.78 15.38
N ASP A 68 -2.14 -13.98 15.53
CA ASP A 68 -3.49 -14.26 15.04
C ASP A 68 -3.76 -13.71 13.64
N VAL A 69 -2.77 -13.06 12.99
CA VAL A 69 -2.80 -12.81 11.55
C VAL A 69 -2.91 -14.18 10.86
N ASP A 70 -4.11 -14.43 10.35
CA ASP A 70 -4.75 -15.71 10.19
C ASP A 70 -3.87 -16.79 9.54
N LYS A 71 -3.76 -17.95 10.19
CA LYS A 71 -2.92 -19.07 9.73
C LYS A 71 -3.39 -19.68 8.40
N ASN A 72 -4.56 -19.29 7.89
CA ASN A 72 -5.32 -20.10 6.95
C ASN A 72 -5.50 -19.53 5.53
N ASN A 73 -4.89 -18.41 5.13
CA ASN A 73 -5.01 -17.99 3.72
C ASN A 73 -3.82 -17.19 3.16
N TRP A 74 -2.60 -17.72 3.34
CA TRP A 74 -1.35 -17.09 2.87
C TRP A 74 -1.15 -17.14 1.36
N GLU A 75 -1.75 -18.09 0.66
CA GLU A 75 -1.52 -18.21 -0.79
C GLU A 75 -2.02 -16.97 -1.55
N ASP A 76 -3.15 -16.41 -1.09
CA ASP A 76 -3.80 -15.26 -1.72
C ASP A 76 -3.46 -13.91 -1.05
N GLN A 77 -2.70 -13.91 0.04
CA GLN A 77 -2.45 -12.73 0.88
C GLN A 77 -0.95 -12.50 1.07
N GLY A 78 -0.55 -11.24 1.10
CA GLY A 78 0.79 -10.82 1.46
C GLY A 78 0.76 -9.53 2.26
N PHE A 79 1.94 -9.10 2.67
CA PHE A 79 2.10 -7.89 3.47
C PHE A 79 3.07 -6.92 2.81
N ILE A 80 2.85 -5.65 3.08
CA ILE A 80 3.82 -4.60 2.83
C ILE A 80 4.21 -4.03 4.18
N TYR A 81 5.50 -4.13 4.49
CA TYR A 81 6.06 -3.38 5.59
C TYR A 81 6.40 -1.98 5.11
N VAL A 82 6.01 -0.99 5.91
CA VAL A 82 6.29 0.42 5.66
C VAL A 82 6.91 1.04 6.89
N GLU A 83 8.03 1.70 6.72
CA GLU A 83 8.68 2.52 7.74
C GLU A 83 8.80 3.96 7.23
N THR A 84 8.39 4.92 8.05
CA THR A 84 8.47 6.35 7.73
C THR A 84 8.92 7.15 8.94
N LEU A 85 9.50 8.31 8.68
CA LEU A 85 9.72 9.34 9.69
C LEU A 85 8.56 10.34 9.64
N GLU A 86 7.96 10.61 10.79
CA GLU A 86 6.86 11.56 10.90
C GLU A 86 6.95 12.38 12.17
N SER A 87 6.30 13.54 12.19
CA SER A 87 6.21 14.36 13.39
C SER A 87 5.34 13.64 14.45
N SER A 88 5.79 13.64 15.71
CA SER A 88 5.02 13.04 16.81
C SER A 88 3.70 13.79 17.08
N THR A 89 3.64 15.08 16.76
CA THR A 89 2.43 15.91 16.88
C THR A 89 1.47 15.79 15.69
N CYS A 90 1.90 15.16 14.59
CA CYS A 90 1.13 14.97 13.36
C CYS A 90 1.31 13.55 12.79
N PRO A 91 0.77 12.52 13.47
CA PRO A 91 1.03 11.15 13.09
C PRO A 91 0.29 10.78 11.80
N LYS A 92 0.97 10.32 10.74
CA LYS A 92 0.31 9.92 9.48
C LYS A 92 -0.58 8.71 9.72
N ASN A 93 -1.88 8.83 9.42
CA ASN A 93 -2.81 7.70 9.48
C ASN A 93 -3.22 7.34 8.06
N ILE A 94 -3.07 6.06 7.69
CA ILE A 94 -3.49 5.56 6.39
C ILE A 94 -5.02 5.43 6.43
N LYS A 95 -5.68 6.20 5.58
CA LYS A 95 -7.14 6.20 5.41
C LYS A 95 -7.57 5.15 4.39
N GLU A 96 -6.82 5.02 3.31
CA GLU A 96 -7.16 4.15 2.19
C GLU A 96 -5.89 3.61 1.54
N VAL A 97 -5.99 2.37 1.06
CA VAL A 97 -4.97 1.70 0.26
C VAL A 97 -5.61 1.35 -1.08
N SER A 98 -4.96 1.72 -2.16
CA SER A 98 -5.44 1.41 -3.52
C SER A 98 -4.29 0.93 -4.40
N PHE A 99 -4.62 0.18 -5.45
CA PHE A 99 -3.66 -0.25 -6.46
C PHE A 99 -4.00 0.36 -7.82
N ALA A 100 -3.05 1.12 -8.36
CA ALA A 100 -3.13 1.68 -9.70
C ALA A 100 -2.37 0.77 -10.68
N GLU A 101 -3.10 -0.13 -11.35
CA GLU A 101 -2.52 -1.19 -12.20
C GLU A 101 -1.67 -0.63 -13.35
N GLU A 102 -2.11 0.45 -14.00
CA GLU A 102 -1.37 1.09 -15.12
C GLU A 102 0.01 1.63 -14.70
N ALA A 103 0.16 1.98 -13.42
CA ALA A 103 1.39 2.54 -12.87
C ALA A 103 2.15 1.53 -11.99
N ALA A 104 1.64 0.30 -11.85
CA ALA A 104 2.14 -0.69 -10.89
C ALA A 104 2.36 -0.08 -9.48
N LEU A 105 1.43 0.76 -9.04
CA LEU A 105 1.60 1.60 -7.85
C LEU A 105 0.62 1.22 -6.76
N ILE A 106 1.12 1.06 -5.54
CA ILE A 106 0.29 1.01 -4.33
C ILE A 106 0.24 2.42 -3.73
N ASP A 107 -0.95 3.00 -3.67
CA ASP A 107 -1.17 4.36 -3.16
C ASP A 107 -1.84 4.30 -1.78
N LEU A 108 -1.12 4.82 -0.78
CA LEU A 108 -1.54 4.94 0.61
C LEU A 108 -2.00 6.38 0.85
N GLN A 109 -3.31 6.58 0.80
CA GLN A 109 -3.89 7.88 1.07
C GLN A 109 -3.94 8.13 2.56
N LEU A 110 -3.47 9.32 2.95
CA LEU A 110 -3.47 9.74 4.34
C LEU A 110 -4.81 10.37 4.72
N GLU A 111 -5.21 10.19 5.97
CA GLU A 111 -6.22 11.02 6.58
C GLU A 111 -5.70 12.47 6.68
N ALA A 112 -6.54 13.45 6.34
CA ALA A 112 -6.16 14.85 6.39
C ALA A 112 -5.73 15.22 7.82
N GLN A 113 -4.46 15.56 7.98
CA GLN A 113 -3.86 15.97 9.25
C GLN A 113 -3.48 17.44 9.24
N ARG A 114 -3.27 18.01 10.43
CA ARG A 114 -3.06 19.46 10.63
C ARG A 114 -1.88 19.96 9.81
N ASP A 115 -2.03 21.13 9.19
CA ASP A 115 -1.08 21.69 8.21
C ASP A 115 0.27 22.18 8.79
N HIS A 116 0.48 22.07 10.11
CA HIS A 116 1.66 22.63 10.78
C HIS A 116 2.21 21.70 11.86
N CYS A 117 3.34 21.06 11.54
CA CYS A 117 4.07 20.14 12.39
C CYS A 117 5.48 20.73 12.62
N THR A 118 5.90 20.89 13.87
CA THR A 118 7.13 21.65 14.20
C THR A 118 8.07 20.91 15.15
N ASP A 119 7.81 19.64 15.40
CA ASP A 119 8.53 18.80 16.36
C ASP A 119 9.38 17.73 15.67
N ASP A 120 10.15 17.01 16.48
CA ASP A 120 11.10 15.99 16.04
C ASP A 120 10.41 14.83 15.31
N ALA A 121 11.13 14.28 14.33
CA ALA A 121 10.67 13.11 13.60
C ALA A 121 10.80 11.84 14.46
N VAL A 122 9.73 11.06 14.52
CA VAL A 122 9.67 9.72 15.11
C VAL A 122 9.41 8.69 14.01
N THR A 123 9.97 7.49 14.19
CA THR A 123 9.71 6.36 13.29
C THR A 123 8.30 5.84 13.49
N LYS A 124 7.57 5.62 12.40
CA LYS A 124 6.30 4.90 12.39
C LYS A 124 6.33 3.72 11.44
N LEU A 125 5.76 2.62 11.92
CA LEU A 125 5.79 1.33 11.28
C LEU A 125 4.36 0.87 10.96
N PHE A 126 4.15 0.41 9.73
CA PHE A 126 2.91 -0.18 9.28
C PHE A 126 3.16 -1.56 8.66
N LEU A 127 2.20 -2.45 8.85
CA LEU A 127 2.03 -3.65 8.05
C LEU A 127 0.69 -3.55 7.32
N ILE A 128 0.73 -3.66 6.00
CA ILE A 128 -0.46 -3.56 5.16
C ILE A 128 -0.71 -4.94 4.56
N GLN A 129 -1.77 -5.59 5.01
CA GLN A 129 -2.22 -6.86 4.46
C GLN A 129 -3.08 -6.60 3.22
N MET A 130 -2.77 -7.26 2.11
CA MET A 130 -3.57 -7.20 0.88
C MET A 130 -3.28 -8.41 -0.03
N ASN A 131 -3.97 -8.49 -1.17
CA ASN A 131 -3.82 -9.59 -2.12
C ASN A 131 -2.37 -9.73 -2.63
N SER A 132 -1.83 -10.95 -2.57
CA SER A 132 -0.42 -11.24 -2.88
C SER A 132 -0.04 -10.97 -4.34
N ASP A 133 -0.96 -11.15 -5.28
CA ASP A 133 -0.69 -10.92 -6.71
C ASP A 133 -0.55 -9.44 -7.05
N LEU A 134 -1.27 -8.57 -6.33
CA LEU A 134 -1.11 -7.12 -6.47
C LEU A 134 0.23 -6.66 -5.91
N ILE A 135 0.62 -7.17 -4.75
CA ILE A 135 1.93 -6.88 -4.16
C ILE A 135 3.05 -7.32 -5.10
N LYS A 136 2.93 -8.49 -5.75
CA LYS A 136 3.88 -8.95 -6.77
C LYS A 136 3.96 -7.99 -7.95
N LYS A 137 2.80 -7.55 -8.47
CA LYS A 137 2.72 -6.60 -9.60
C LYS A 137 3.25 -5.20 -9.27
N ALA A 138 3.13 -4.73 -8.03
CA ALA A 138 3.47 -3.36 -7.67
C ALA A 138 4.99 -3.11 -7.73
N GLU A 139 5.44 -2.07 -8.42
CA GLU A 139 6.85 -1.68 -8.48
C GLU A 139 7.17 -0.55 -7.50
N GLN A 140 6.15 0.24 -7.15
CA GLN A 140 6.30 1.43 -6.33
C GLN A 140 5.20 1.52 -5.27
N ILE A 141 5.48 2.33 -4.26
CA ILE A 141 4.53 2.70 -3.21
C ILE A 141 4.54 4.21 -3.00
N LYS A 142 3.37 4.78 -2.76
CA LYS A 142 3.19 6.18 -2.45
C LYS A 142 2.50 6.33 -1.10
N LEU A 143 2.98 7.24 -0.26
CA LEU A 143 2.39 7.61 1.03
C LEU A 143 2.22 9.13 1.06
N GLY A 144 0.98 9.62 0.94
CA GLY A 144 0.76 11.06 0.73
C GLY A 144 1.48 11.53 -0.54
N ASP A 145 2.37 12.51 -0.45
CA ASP A 145 3.15 12.98 -1.61
C ASP A 145 4.50 12.26 -1.79
N THR A 146 4.86 11.35 -0.88
CA THR A 146 6.13 10.63 -0.91
C THR A 146 6.03 9.37 -1.76
N LEU A 147 6.92 9.20 -2.74
CA LEU A 147 7.01 8.01 -3.59
C LEU A 147 8.31 7.25 -3.31
N ALA A 148 8.24 5.92 -3.22
CA ALA A 148 9.39 5.04 -3.05
C ALA A 148 9.27 3.76 -3.89
N SER A 149 10.41 3.18 -4.24
CA SER A 149 10.49 1.82 -4.77
C SER A 149 10.57 0.80 -3.63
N PHE A 150 9.97 -0.37 -3.84
CA PHE A 150 10.11 -1.47 -2.89
C PHE A 150 11.57 -1.91 -2.78
N GLN A 151 12.05 -2.06 -1.56
CA GLN A 151 13.36 -2.60 -1.28
C GLN A 151 13.32 -4.12 -1.34
N GLU A 152 14.37 -4.72 -1.91
CA GLU A 152 14.56 -6.16 -1.86
C GLU A 152 14.96 -6.55 -0.44
N GLY A 153 14.25 -7.53 0.12
CA GLY A 153 14.54 -8.02 1.47
C GLY A 153 15.94 -8.62 1.55
N LYS A 154 16.87 -7.90 2.16
CA LYS A 154 18.08 -8.48 2.74
C LYS A 154 17.83 -8.66 4.23
N THR A 155 17.22 -9.79 4.58
CA THR A 155 17.27 -10.29 5.95
C THR A 155 18.64 -10.94 6.12
N GLU A 156 19.59 -10.21 6.71
CA GLU A 156 20.89 -10.76 7.15
C GLU A 156 20.72 -11.70 8.35
#